data_AF-A0A2E3MIF7-F1
#
_entry.id   AF-A0A2E3MIF7-F1
#
_cell.length_a   1.000
_cell.length_b   1.000
_cell.length_c   1.000
_cell.angle_alpha   90.00
_cell.angle_beta   90.00
_cell.angle_gamma   90.00
#
_symmetry.space_group_name_H-M   'P 1'
#
loop_
_entity.id
_entity.type
_entity.pdbx_description
1 polymer ?
#
loop_
_entity_poly.entity_id
_entity_poly.type
_entity_poly.pdbx_seq_one_letter_code
_entity_poly.pdbx_strand_id
1 'polypeptide(L)'
;MDKPEKTLKPKLIPWVLLAYYFPLQLNISIFVGGACAGISFVLFTLSWGWTDASWQWFVFFPLLFFITVPAFIYFVRSQTYQQTEYKFYRDRLEYAEGFWTIEKKSIKYAHITEVYMRRNVIQRFYNMGTIYLSVPAISARGGFIGVAIVDVQNPDAAYDDVQAILSRYQA
;
A
#
# COMPACT_ATOMS: atom_id res chain seq x y z
N MET A 1 -13.19 -10.43 -27.06
CA MET A 1 -12.48 -10.02 -25.84
C MET A 1 -11.31 -9.16 -26.29
N ASP A 2 -11.41 -7.85 -26.10
CA ASP A 2 -10.33 -6.93 -26.48
C ASP A 2 -9.06 -7.26 -25.68
N LYS A 3 -7.94 -7.38 -26.37
CA LYS A 3 -6.64 -7.58 -25.72
C LYS A 3 -6.17 -6.23 -25.15
N PRO A 4 -5.70 -6.17 -23.90
CA PRO A 4 -5.13 -4.95 -23.36
C PRO A 4 -3.85 -4.59 -24.14
N GLU A 5 -3.69 -3.31 -24.51
CA GLU A 5 -2.50 -2.82 -25.22
C GLU A 5 -1.29 -2.81 -24.29
N LYS A 6 -1.51 -2.53 -23.00
CA LYS A 6 -0.46 -2.53 -21.99
C LYS A 6 -0.99 -2.92 -20.62
N THR A 7 -0.19 -3.68 -19.88
CA THR A 7 -0.48 -4.02 -18.48
C THR A 7 0.68 -3.56 -17.61
N LEU A 8 0.40 -2.70 -16.64
CA LEU A 8 1.37 -2.27 -15.62
C LEU A 8 1.06 -2.97 -14.31
N LYS A 9 2.11 -3.41 -13.60
CA LYS A 9 2.01 -4.05 -12.30
C LYS A 9 2.89 -3.32 -11.28
N PRO A 10 2.39 -3.07 -10.08
CA PRO A 10 3.18 -2.45 -9.02
C PRO A 10 4.25 -3.42 -8.51
N LYS A 11 5.42 -2.91 -8.15
CA LYS A 11 6.48 -3.70 -7.51
C LYS A 11 6.60 -3.35 -6.04
N LEU A 12 6.29 -4.30 -5.16
CA LEU A 12 6.52 -4.13 -3.72
C LEU A 12 8.02 -4.27 -3.42
N ILE A 13 8.60 -3.28 -2.72
CA ILE A 13 9.93 -3.43 -2.10
C ILE A 13 9.74 -3.74 -0.60
N PRO A 14 10.00 -4.98 -0.13
CA PRO A 14 9.75 -5.38 1.24
C PRO A 14 10.51 -4.52 2.27
N TRP A 15 11.78 -4.22 2.02
CA TRP A 15 12.61 -3.47 2.97
C TRP A 15 12.21 -2.01 3.12
N VAL A 16 11.71 -1.38 2.05
CA VAL A 16 11.19 -0.01 2.11
C VAL A 16 9.91 0.03 2.94
N LEU A 17 9.02 -0.96 2.74
CA LEU A 17 7.82 -1.11 3.55
C LEU A 17 8.18 -1.25 5.03
N LEU A 18 9.08 -2.18 5.37
CA LEU A 18 9.50 -2.41 6.75
C LEU A 18 10.15 -1.17 7.37
N ALA A 19 11.05 -0.50 6.65
CA ALA A 19 11.69 0.72 7.13
C ALA A 19 10.70 1.85 7.39
N TYR A 20 9.69 2.02 6.52
CA TYR A 20 8.65 3.02 6.69
C TYR A 20 7.80 2.79 7.94
N TYR A 21 7.44 1.52 8.22
CA TYR A 21 6.65 1.16 9.39
C TYR A 21 7.47 1.01 10.68
N PHE A 22 8.80 0.98 10.61
CA PHE A 22 9.66 0.70 11.76
C PHE A 22 9.45 1.64 12.96
N PRO A 23 9.38 2.99 12.80
CA PRO A 23 9.16 3.88 13.93
C PRO A 23 7.79 3.65 14.59
N LEU A 24 6.75 3.46 13.77
CA LEU A 24 5.41 3.14 14.28
C LEU A 24 5.39 1.79 14.99
N GLN A 25 6.08 0.79 14.43
CA GLN A 25 6.19 -0.55 14.99
C GLN A 25 6.84 -0.54 16.37
N LEU A 26 7.90 0.23 16.57
CA LEU A 26 8.53 0.40 17.87
C LEU A 26 7.54 0.97 18.90
N ASN A 27 6.79 2.01 18.51
CA ASN A 27 5.76 2.59 19.38
C ASN A 27 4.67 1.57 19.72
N ILE A 28 4.11 0.87 18.72
CA ILE A 28 3.10 -0.17 18.95
C ILE A 28 3.63 -1.25 19.88
N SER A 29 4.84 -1.74 19.66
CA SER A 29 5.43 -2.83 20.45
C SER A 29 5.65 -2.41 21.90
N ILE A 30 6.11 -1.18 22.14
CA ILE A 30 6.35 -0.65 23.49
C ILE A 30 5.02 -0.36 24.19
N PHE A 31 4.12 0.41 23.58
CA PHE A 31 2.90 0.87 24.23
C PHE A 31 1.82 -0.20 24.29
N VAL A 32 1.50 -0.84 23.16
CA VAL A 32 0.46 -1.88 23.11
C VAL A 32 0.98 -3.16 23.76
N GLY A 33 2.20 -3.57 23.40
CA GLY A 33 2.83 -4.74 24.01
C GLY A 33 3.05 -4.57 25.52
N GLY A 34 3.49 -3.39 25.97
CA GLY A 34 3.63 -3.08 27.40
C GLY A 34 2.30 -3.03 28.16
N ALA A 35 1.24 -2.47 27.56
CA ALA A 35 -0.10 -2.49 28.16
C ALA A 35 -0.65 -3.92 28.29
N CYS A 36 -0.51 -4.74 27.24
CA CYS A 36 -0.89 -6.16 27.29
C CYS A 36 -0.10 -6.92 28.35
N ALA A 37 1.21 -6.69 28.45
CA ALA A 37 2.06 -7.29 29.48
C ALA A 37 1.58 -6.94 30.90
N GLY A 38 1.26 -5.67 31.17
CA GLY A 38 0.76 -5.22 32.46
C GLY A 38 -0.57 -5.87 32.83
N ILE A 39 -1.52 -5.91 31.88
CA ILE A 39 -2.82 -6.57 32.09
C ILE A 39 -2.64 -8.06 32.37
N SER A 40 -1.84 -8.76 31.56
CA SER A 40 -1.58 -10.18 31.75
C SER A 40 -0.87 -10.48 33.07
N PHE A 41 0.09 -9.66 33.49
CA PHE A 41 0.75 -9.80 34.78
C PHE A 41 -0.24 -9.66 35.95
N VAL A 42 -1.10 -8.63 35.91
CA VAL A 42 -2.12 -8.42 36.94
C VAL A 42 -3.10 -9.59 36.99
N LEU A 43 -3.64 -10.01 35.85
CA LEU A 43 -4.58 -11.14 35.79
C LEU A 43 -3.93 -12.44 36.30
N PHE A 44 -2.68 -12.70 35.93
CA PHE A 44 -1.95 -13.88 36.36
C PHE A 44 -1.72 -13.86 37.88
N THR A 45 -1.30 -12.72 38.42
CA THR A 45 -1.08 -12.54 39.87
C THR A 45 -2.38 -12.73 40.65
N LEU A 46 -3.49 -12.15 40.18
CA LEU A 46 -4.80 -12.30 40.82
C LEU A 46 -5.32 -13.74 40.78
N SER A 47 -5.03 -14.49 39.71
CA SER A 47 -5.57 -15.83 39.51
C SER A 47 -4.77 -16.92 40.24
N TRP A 48 -3.44 -16.79 40.31
CA TRP A 48 -2.54 -17.83 40.81
C TRP A 48 -1.64 -17.40 41.97
N GLY A 49 -1.65 -16.12 42.37
CA GLY A 49 -0.87 -15.62 43.50
C GLY A 49 0.65 -15.58 43.27
N TRP A 50 1.13 -15.86 42.06
CA TRP A 50 2.55 -15.85 41.71
C TRP A 50 3.00 -14.48 41.20
N THR A 51 4.08 -13.95 41.78
CA THR A 51 4.65 -12.62 41.45
C THR A 51 6.06 -12.67 40.85
N ASP A 52 6.74 -13.81 40.92
CA ASP A 52 8.17 -13.91 40.57
C ASP A 52 8.47 -13.81 39.06
N ALA A 53 7.46 -14.07 38.21
CA ALA A 53 7.60 -14.10 36.75
C ALA A 53 7.25 -12.76 36.06
N SER A 54 7.35 -11.63 36.76
CA SER A 54 6.81 -10.33 36.28
C SER A 54 7.46 -9.83 34.98
N TRP A 55 8.78 -9.93 34.83
CA TRP A 55 9.51 -9.37 33.68
C TRP A 55 9.26 -10.12 32.37
N GLN A 56 8.92 -11.42 32.44
CA GLN A 56 8.73 -12.27 31.26
C GLN A 56 7.59 -11.75 30.38
N TRP A 57 6.51 -11.26 31.00
CA TRP A 57 5.37 -10.68 30.29
C TRP A 57 5.77 -9.41 29.51
N PHE A 58 6.61 -8.56 30.11
CA PHE A 58 7.10 -7.33 29.48
C PHE A 58 8.12 -7.55 28.37
N VAL A 59 8.68 -8.76 28.24
CA VAL A 59 9.50 -9.14 27.08
C VAL A 59 8.65 -9.85 26.04
N PHE A 60 7.81 -10.80 26.48
CA PHE A 60 7.01 -11.64 25.60
C PHE A 60 6.05 -10.85 24.71
N PHE A 61 5.23 -9.95 25.30
CA PHE A 61 4.23 -9.22 24.52
C PHE A 61 4.84 -8.22 23.54
N PRO A 62 5.77 -7.33 23.93
CA PRO A 62 6.42 -6.45 22.97
C PRO A 62 7.11 -7.20 21.83
N LEU A 63 7.81 -8.31 22.12
CA LEU A 63 8.45 -9.13 21.10
C LEU A 63 7.41 -9.77 20.15
N LEU A 64 6.32 -10.28 20.70
CA LEU A 64 5.22 -10.84 19.92
C LEU A 64 4.63 -9.79 18.97
N PHE A 65 4.31 -8.59 19.45
CA PHE A 65 3.81 -7.50 18.60
C PHE A 65 4.86 -7.06 17.57
N PHE A 66 6.14 -7.00 17.95
CA PHE A 66 7.24 -6.63 17.06
C PHE A 66 7.37 -7.56 15.85
N ILE A 67 7.05 -8.84 16.00
CA ILE A 67 7.14 -9.83 14.91
C ILE A 67 5.82 -9.93 14.15
N THR A 68 4.70 -10.05 14.86
CA THR A 68 3.40 -10.38 14.26
C THR A 68 2.83 -9.25 13.42
N VAL A 69 2.91 -8.00 13.89
CA VAL A 69 2.35 -6.85 13.17
C VAL A 69 3.03 -6.60 11.82
N PRO A 70 4.36 -6.51 11.70
CA PRO A 70 4.99 -6.30 10.39
C PRO A 70 4.82 -7.50 9.47
N ALA A 71 4.83 -8.73 10.00
CA ALA A 71 4.53 -9.92 9.21
C ALA A 71 3.12 -9.86 8.61
N PHE A 72 2.14 -9.44 9.39
CA PHE A 72 0.76 -9.28 8.94
C PHE A 72 0.63 -8.15 7.90
N ILE A 73 1.23 -6.99 8.14
CA ILE A 73 1.23 -5.86 7.19
C ILE A 73 1.88 -6.28 5.87
N TYR A 74 3.03 -6.96 5.93
CA TYR A 74 3.71 -7.47 4.75
C TYR A 74 2.82 -8.45 3.97
N PHE A 75 2.18 -9.39 4.66
CA PHE A 75 1.29 -10.36 4.03
C PHE A 75 0.13 -9.67 3.28
N VAL A 76 -0.60 -8.77 3.95
CA VAL A 76 -1.73 -8.05 3.35
C VAL A 76 -1.29 -7.21 2.15
N ARG A 77 -0.16 -6.50 2.27
CA ARG A 77 0.39 -5.70 1.16
C ARG A 77 0.85 -6.57 -0.01
N SER A 78 1.56 -7.66 0.26
CA SER A 78 2.01 -8.59 -0.77
C SER A 78 0.83 -9.13 -1.58
N GLN A 79 -0.25 -9.55 -0.90
CA GLN A 79 -1.45 -10.05 -1.57
C GLN A 79 -2.13 -8.95 -2.40
N THR A 80 -2.22 -7.73 -1.88
CA THR A 80 -2.79 -6.60 -2.62
C THR A 80 -1.99 -6.32 -3.89
N TYR A 81 -0.67 -6.23 -3.81
CA TYR A 81 0.20 -5.93 -4.96
C TYR A 81 0.17 -7.02 -6.04
N GLN A 82 -0.03 -8.28 -5.66
CA GLN A 82 -0.16 -9.37 -6.62
C GLN A 82 -1.48 -9.31 -7.40
N GLN A 83 -2.55 -8.80 -6.78
CA GLN A 83 -3.87 -8.70 -7.39
C GLN A 83 -4.07 -7.39 -8.14
N THR A 84 -3.28 -6.36 -7.85
CA THR A 84 -3.33 -5.08 -8.55
C THR A 84 -2.74 -5.18 -9.95
N GLU A 85 -3.61 -5.03 -10.95
CA GLU A 85 -3.23 -4.93 -12.36
C GLU A 85 -3.88 -3.70 -12.99
N TYR A 86 -3.07 -2.88 -13.67
CA TYR A 86 -3.55 -1.74 -14.45
C TYR A 86 -3.56 -2.15 -15.93
N LYS A 87 -4.75 -2.23 -16.53
CA LYS A 87 -4.95 -2.66 -17.92
C LYS A 87 -5.39 -1.48 -18.76
N PHE A 88 -4.54 -1.09 -19.70
CA PHE A 88 -4.83 -0.06 -20.68
C PHE A 88 -5.45 -0.71 -21.91
N TYR A 89 -6.68 -0.33 -22.23
CA TYR A 89 -7.36 -0.68 -23.47
C TYR A 89 -7.33 0.52 -24.43
N ARG A 90 -7.93 0.37 -25.60
CA ARG A 90 -7.92 1.39 -26.64
C ARG A 90 -8.68 2.68 -26.24
N ASP A 91 -9.72 2.55 -25.43
CA ASP A 91 -10.65 3.63 -25.08
C ASP A 91 -10.71 3.94 -23.57
N ARG A 92 -10.17 3.04 -22.74
CA ARG A 92 -10.33 3.09 -21.28
C ARG A 92 -9.19 2.43 -20.53
N LEU A 93 -8.97 2.91 -19.32
CA LEU A 93 -8.16 2.28 -18.29
C LEU A 93 -9.08 1.47 -17.38
N GLU A 94 -8.79 0.18 -17.20
CA GLU A 94 -9.40 -0.62 -16.15
C GLU A 94 -8.34 -0.99 -15.12
N TYR A 95 -8.69 -0.84 -13.85
CA TYR A 95 -7.86 -1.32 -12.77
C TYR A 95 -8.70 -2.03 -11.72
N ALA A 96 -8.10 -3.05 -11.13
CA ALA A 96 -8.65 -3.76 -9.98
C ALA A 96 -7.68 -3.58 -8.82
N GLU A 97 -8.17 -3.05 -7.70
CA GLU A 97 -7.39 -2.90 -6.48
C GLU A 97 -8.08 -3.62 -5.32
N GLY A 98 -7.25 -4.12 -4.41
CA GLY A 98 -7.66 -4.57 -3.09
C GLY A 98 -7.60 -6.08 -2.88
N PHE A 99 -7.15 -6.46 -1.69
CA PHE A 99 -7.09 -7.84 -1.20
C PHE A 99 -8.40 -8.29 -0.54
N TRP A 100 -9.00 -7.41 0.27
CA TRP A 100 -10.22 -7.72 1.04
C TRP A 100 -11.49 -7.17 0.38
N THR A 101 -11.37 -6.02 -0.27
CA THR A 101 -12.45 -5.40 -1.05
C THR A 101 -11.92 -5.23 -2.46
N ILE A 102 -12.50 -5.97 -3.41
CA ILE A 102 -12.12 -5.88 -4.82
C ILE A 102 -12.85 -4.67 -5.41
N GLU A 103 -12.13 -3.58 -5.61
CA GLU A 103 -12.65 -2.40 -6.29
C GLU A 103 -12.20 -2.44 -7.75
N LYS A 104 -13.16 -2.69 -8.66
CA LYS A 104 -12.92 -2.59 -10.11
C LYS A 104 -13.43 -1.25 -10.59
N LYS A 105 -12.55 -0.45 -11.18
CA LYS A 105 -12.93 0.81 -11.83
C LYS A 105 -12.52 0.79 -13.29
N SER A 106 -13.39 1.34 -14.12
CA SER A 106 -13.15 1.57 -15.54
C SER A 106 -13.29 3.07 -15.79
N ILE A 107 -12.27 3.69 -16.36
CA ILE A 107 -12.21 5.13 -16.63
C ILE A 107 -11.90 5.32 -18.10
N LYS A 108 -12.79 6.02 -18.80
CA LYS A 108 -12.58 6.40 -20.20
C LYS A 108 -11.52 7.49 -20.31
N TYR A 109 -10.68 7.44 -21.34
CA TYR A 109 -9.62 8.43 -21.54
C TYR A 109 -10.14 9.86 -21.73
N ALA A 110 -11.35 10.01 -22.29
CA ALA A 110 -12.01 11.30 -22.41
C ALA A 110 -12.22 12.06 -21.08
N HIS A 111 -12.23 11.35 -19.95
CA HIS A 111 -12.43 11.95 -18.61
C HIS A 111 -11.12 12.25 -17.89
N ILE A 112 -9.97 11.88 -18.44
CA ILE A 112 -8.67 12.17 -17.85
C ILE A 112 -8.25 13.56 -18.29
N THR A 113 -8.09 14.48 -17.33
CA THR A 113 -7.71 15.86 -17.63
C THR A 113 -6.22 16.06 -17.55
N GLU A 114 -5.58 15.49 -16.54
CA GLU A 114 -4.15 15.70 -16.29
C GLU A 114 -3.46 14.39 -15.95
N VAL A 115 -2.23 14.25 -16.47
CA VAL A 115 -1.33 13.15 -16.15
C VAL A 115 -0.04 13.73 -15.63
N TYR A 116 0.27 13.43 -14.37
CA TYR A 116 1.51 13.85 -13.75
C TYR A 116 2.17 12.68 -13.04
N MET A 117 3.50 12.74 -12.95
CA MET A 117 4.29 11.71 -12.30
C MET A 117 4.93 12.30 -11.05
N ARG A 118 4.87 11.55 -9.94
CA ARG A 118 5.56 11.90 -8.71
C ARG A 118 6.54 10.79 -8.33
N ARG A 119 7.70 11.19 -7.83
CA ARG A 119 8.70 10.29 -7.26
C ARG A 119 9.08 10.78 -5.88
N ASN A 120 8.91 9.91 -4.89
CA ASN A 120 9.47 10.15 -3.56
C ASN A 120 10.98 9.84 -3.56
N VAL A 121 11.73 10.37 -2.59
CA VAL A 121 13.19 10.18 -2.50
C VAL A 121 13.57 8.70 -2.53
N ILE A 122 12.81 7.86 -1.80
CA ILE A 122 13.02 6.42 -1.77
C ILE A 122 12.73 5.79 -3.14
N GLN A 123 11.64 6.18 -3.79
CA GLN A 123 11.29 5.68 -5.12
C GLN A 123 12.34 6.07 -6.17
N ARG A 124 12.90 7.28 -6.08
CA ARG A 124 14.00 7.74 -6.95
C ARG A 124 15.24 6.86 -6.82
N PHE A 125 15.57 6.42 -5.60
CA PHE A 125 16.70 5.54 -5.36
C PHE A 125 16.53 4.16 -6.00
N TYR A 126 15.29 3.66 -6.06
CA TYR A 126 14.96 2.36 -6.65
C TYR A 126 14.46 2.42 -8.11
N ASN A 127 14.59 3.57 -8.78
CA ASN A 127 14.07 3.83 -10.13
C ASN A 127 12.57 3.46 -10.29
N MET A 128 11.78 3.87 -9.30
CA MET A 128 10.33 3.69 -9.24
C MET A 128 9.63 5.05 -9.22
N GLY A 129 8.35 5.05 -9.57
CA GLY A 129 7.52 6.23 -9.49
C GLY A 129 6.05 5.88 -9.49
N THR A 130 5.25 6.87 -9.12
CA THR A 130 3.79 6.77 -9.15
C THR A 130 3.27 7.73 -10.21
N ILE A 131 2.47 7.22 -11.14
CA ILE A 131 1.80 8.02 -12.17
C ILE A 131 0.39 8.32 -11.68
N TYR A 132 0.00 9.58 -11.68
CA TYR A 132 -1.30 10.05 -11.25
C TYR A 132 -2.10 10.53 -12.46
N LEU A 133 -3.30 9.97 -12.62
CA LEU A 133 -4.27 10.34 -13.62
C LEU A 133 -5.41 11.08 -12.93
N SER A 134 -5.50 12.40 -13.12
CA SER A 134 -6.54 13.23 -12.50
C SER A 134 -7.82 13.20 -13.32
N VAL A 135 -8.95 12.99 -12.65
CA VAL A 135 -10.29 13.07 -13.25
C VAL A 135 -11.01 14.25 -12.58
N PRO A 136 -11.63 15.16 -13.36
CA PRO A 136 -12.30 16.33 -12.82
C PRO A 136 -13.66 15.90 -12.26
N ALA A 137 -13.64 15.25 -11.10
CA ALA A 137 -14.84 14.94 -10.34
C ALA A 137 -14.69 15.53 -8.93
N ILE A 138 -15.81 15.71 -8.23
CA ILE A 138 -15.84 16.15 -6.84
C ILE A 138 -15.97 14.93 -5.95
N SER A 139 -15.03 14.74 -5.03
CA SER A 139 -15.04 13.56 -4.17
C SER A 139 -16.01 13.85 -3.06
N ALA A 140 -16.99 12.98 -2.87
CA ALA A 140 -17.83 13.01 -1.68
C ALA A 140 -17.02 12.88 -0.36
N ARG A 141 -15.70 12.60 -0.43
CA ARG A 141 -14.78 12.39 0.70
C ARG A 141 -13.50 13.26 0.71
N GLY A 142 -13.46 14.35 -0.06
CA GLY A 142 -12.34 15.32 0.01
C GLY A 142 -10.93 14.76 -0.25
N GLY A 143 -10.80 13.78 -1.14
CA GLY A 143 -9.53 13.12 -1.49
C GLY A 143 -9.23 13.22 -2.99
N PHE A 144 -7.99 12.86 -3.40
CA PHE A 144 -7.59 12.80 -4.81
C PHE A 144 -8.58 11.91 -5.59
N ILE A 145 -9.26 12.50 -6.58
CA ILE A 145 -10.07 11.73 -7.54
C ILE A 145 -9.25 11.52 -8.78
N GLY A 146 -8.64 10.37 -8.79
CA GLY A 146 -7.86 9.94 -9.91
C GLY A 146 -7.38 8.52 -9.69
N VAL A 147 -6.65 8.03 -10.67
CA VAL A 147 -5.99 6.73 -10.58
C VAL A 147 -4.53 6.97 -10.28
N ALA A 148 -4.06 6.43 -9.17
CA ALA A 148 -2.64 6.38 -8.87
C ALA A 148 -2.12 5.01 -9.30
N ILE A 149 -1.29 4.96 -10.33
CA ILE A 149 -0.57 3.77 -10.75
C ILE A 149 0.69 3.72 -9.91
N VAL A 150 0.65 2.94 -8.83
CA VAL A 150 1.64 2.96 -7.76
C VAL A 150 2.86 2.09 -8.09
N ASP A 151 4.05 2.55 -7.69
CA ASP A 151 5.31 1.80 -7.70
C ASP A 151 5.61 1.08 -9.03
N VAL A 152 5.52 1.83 -10.14
CA VAL A 152 5.85 1.35 -11.48
C VAL A 152 7.37 1.38 -11.66
N GLN A 153 7.93 0.29 -12.19
CA GLN A 153 9.34 0.21 -12.59
C GLN A 153 9.58 1.00 -13.88
N ASN A 154 10.70 1.72 -13.93
CA ASN A 154 11.03 2.63 -15.04
C ASN A 154 9.90 3.63 -15.34
N PRO A 155 9.59 4.51 -14.37
CA PRO A 155 8.46 5.43 -14.45
C PRO A 155 8.53 6.43 -15.60
N ASP A 156 9.72 6.79 -16.11
CA ASP A 156 9.87 7.68 -17.29
C ASP A 156 9.25 7.03 -18.52
N ALA A 157 9.69 5.81 -18.87
CA ALA A 157 9.15 5.08 -20.01
C ALA A 157 7.65 4.82 -19.86
N ALA A 158 7.20 4.41 -18.67
CA ALA A 158 5.78 4.18 -18.41
C ALA A 158 4.94 5.46 -18.53
N TYR A 159 5.48 6.62 -18.18
CA TYR A 159 4.81 7.91 -18.36
C TYR A 159 4.68 8.26 -19.84
N ASP A 160 5.78 8.16 -20.60
CA ASP A 160 5.80 8.43 -22.04
C ASP A 160 4.81 7.52 -22.80
N ASP A 161 4.76 6.24 -22.41
CA ASP A 161 3.83 5.26 -22.95
C ASP A 161 2.36 5.64 -22.70
N VAL A 162 2.03 6.02 -21.46
CA VAL A 162 0.67 6.43 -21.09
C VAL A 162 0.29 7.72 -21.81
N GLN A 163 1.21 8.68 -21.91
CA GLN A 163 0.98 9.92 -22.62
C GLN A 163 0.75 9.69 -24.12
N ALA A 164 1.53 8.79 -24.74
CA ALA A 164 1.36 8.42 -26.15
C ALA A 164 0.01 7.74 -26.44
N ILE A 165 -0.50 6.92 -25.51
CA ILE A 165 -1.84 6.30 -25.64
C ILE A 165 -2.93 7.38 -25.57
N LEU A 166 -2.82 8.30 -24.60
CA LEU A 166 -3.81 9.36 -24.41
C LEU A 166 -3.82 10.37 -25.57
N SER A 167 -2.65 10.75 -26.09
CA SER A 167 -2.54 11.69 -27.21
C SER A 167 -3.14 11.14 -28.49
N ARG A 168 -3.06 9.81 -28.72
CA ARG A 168 -3.70 9.15 -29.88
C ARG A 168 -5.23 9.16 -29.82
N TYR A 169 -5.81 9.26 -28.63
CA TYR A 169 -7.25 9.33 -28.45
C TYR A 169 -7.79 10.76 -28.54
N GLN A 170 -6.97 11.76 -28.17
CA GLN A 170 -7.34 13.18 -28.20
C GLN A 170 -7.12 13.84 -29.57
N ALA A 171 -6.43 13.16 -30.50
CA ALA A 171 -6.25 13.56 -31.90
C ALA A 171 -7.42 13.12 -32.78
#